data_AF-A0A101PUK3-F1
#
_entry.id   AF-A0A101PUK3-F1
#
_cell.length_a   1.000
_cell.length_b   1.000
_cell.length_c   1.000
_cell.angle_alpha   90.00
_cell.angle_beta   90.00
_cell.angle_gamma   90.00
#
_symmetry.space_group_name_H-M   'P 1'
#
loop_
_entity.id
_entity.type
_entity.pdbx_description
1 polymer ?
#
loop_
_entity_poly.entity_id
_entity_poly.type
_entity_poly.pdbx_seq_one_letter_code
_entity_poly.pdbx_strand_id
1 'polypeptide(L)'
;MASIRGYLNAICHQPDYLEIHTNTACRVASRILPFLHEDHGVCGIPGLRLIDLTCRRVRLTHLPTGARLDLVDAQRWPNMDTARMVFRQETGWHQKDGRSPLWQHNGLTDEEAAHHACWAYTASTPLRSALLMRSMPLWYRFDLSPAWATGHATRPDRLILDARSDTEHDQVVELLTRSAARIQGAVYREKTPCSGTLHLGSGSAQLISSD
;
A
#
# COMPACT_ATOMS: atom_id res chain seq x y z
N MET A 1 -19.09 -10.88 4.42
CA MET A 1 -18.20 -9.71 4.29
C MET A 1 -17.39 -9.57 5.57
N ALA A 2 -16.06 -9.70 5.52
CA ALA A 2 -15.21 -9.50 6.70
C ALA A 2 -15.19 -8.00 7.03
N SER A 3 -15.62 -7.64 8.24
CA SER A 3 -15.64 -6.26 8.74
C SER A 3 -14.22 -5.66 8.71
N ILE A 4 -14.10 -4.37 8.34
CA ILE A 4 -12.85 -3.57 8.38
C ILE A 4 -12.13 -3.65 9.75
N ARG A 5 -12.89 -3.85 10.84
CA ARG A 5 -12.34 -4.09 12.19
C ARG A 5 -11.49 -5.37 12.28
N GLY A 6 -11.60 -6.25 11.30
CA GLY A 6 -10.85 -7.49 11.19
C GLY A 6 -9.57 -7.39 10.35
N TYR A 7 -9.07 -6.19 10.02
CA TYR A 7 -7.80 -6.07 9.26
C TYR A 7 -6.90 -4.91 9.71
N LEU A 8 -7.45 -3.78 10.15
CA LEU A 8 -6.65 -2.63 10.58
C LEU A 8 -7.34 -1.94 11.76
N ASN A 9 -6.63 -1.82 12.87
CA ASN A 9 -7.14 -1.27 14.13
C ASN A 9 -6.73 0.18 14.31
N ALA A 10 -5.45 0.51 14.09
CA ALA A 10 -4.90 1.85 14.27
C ALA A 10 -3.60 2.03 13.47
N ILE A 11 -3.27 3.28 13.16
CA ILE A 11 -1.96 3.69 12.63
C ILE A 11 -1.42 4.75 13.59
N CYS A 12 -0.22 4.56 14.10
CA CYS A 12 0.43 5.44 15.05
C CYS A 12 1.77 5.91 14.48
N HIS A 13 1.90 7.22 14.27
CA HIS A 13 3.17 7.82 13.87
C HIS A 13 4.05 8.01 15.11
N GLN A 14 5.23 7.39 15.11
CA GLN A 14 6.28 7.63 16.10
C GLN A 14 7.39 8.48 15.47
N PRO A 15 8.24 9.16 16.26
CA PRO A 15 9.30 10.01 15.72
C PRO A 15 10.21 9.31 14.71
N ASP A 16 10.55 8.05 14.95
CA ASP A 16 11.53 7.30 14.13
C ASP A 16 10.92 6.14 13.33
N TYR A 17 9.63 5.85 13.51
CA TYR A 17 8.98 4.69 12.89
C TYR A 17 7.46 4.84 12.78
N LEU A 18 6.85 4.03 11.92
CA LEU A 18 5.40 3.93 11.82
C LEU A 18 4.94 2.63 12.48
N GLU A 19 3.89 2.69 13.31
CA GLU A 19 3.22 1.49 13.82
C GLU A 19 1.87 1.31 13.12
N ILE A 20 1.59 0.10 12.66
CA ILE A 20 0.27 -0.29 12.14
C ILE A 20 -0.26 -1.43 13.02
N HIS A 21 -1.30 -1.13 13.76
CA HIS A 21 -2.02 -2.13 14.55
C HIS A 21 -3.00 -2.85 13.63
N THR A 22 -2.86 -4.16 13.56
CA THR A 22 -3.66 -5.06 12.73
C THR A 22 -3.95 -6.33 13.53
N ASN A 23 -4.74 -7.25 12.99
CA ASN A 23 -4.90 -8.61 13.51
C ASN A 23 -4.23 -9.65 12.59
N THR A 24 -3.56 -9.18 11.53
CA THR A 24 -2.98 -10.02 10.48
C THR A 24 -1.58 -9.51 10.10
N ALA A 25 -0.75 -9.16 11.09
CA ALA A 25 0.56 -8.55 10.87
C ALA A 25 1.46 -9.37 9.92
N CYS A 26 1.56 -10.68 10.14
CA CYS A 26 2.33 -11.58 9.26
C CYS A 26 1.80 -11.60 7.82
N ARG A 27 0.47 -11.55 7.64
CA ARG A 27 -0.15 -11.52 6.31
C ARG A 27 0.11 -10.18 5.61
N VAL A 28 -0.06 -9.06 6.31
CA VAL A 28 0.27 -7.74 5.79
C VAL A 28 1.74 -7.70 5.38
N ALA A 29 2.63 -8.18 6.24
CA ALA A 29 4.06 -8.29 5.94
C ALA A 29 4.31 -9.09 4.66
N SER A 30 3.68 -10.27 4.50
CA SER A 30 3.83 -11.08 3.28
C SER A 30 3.45 -10.31 2.02
N ARG A 31 2.43 -9.44 2.07
CA ARG A 31 1.98 -8.69 0.88
C ARG A 31 2.86 -7.51 0.51
N ILE A 32 3.66 -7.00 1.45
CA ILE A 32 4.52 -5.83 1.22
C ILE A 32 6.00 -6.18 1.12
N LEU A 33 6.42 -7.35 1.63
CA LEU A 33 7.80 -7.79 1.54
C LEU A 33 8.17 -8.12 0.08
N PRO A 34 9.35 -7.66 -0.38
CA PRO A 34 9.69 -7.75 -1.79
C PRO A 34 10.04 -9.17 -2.23
N PHE A 35 9.56 -9.55 -3.41
CA PHE A 35 9.94 -10.78 -4.09
C PHE A 35 10.05 -10.54 -5.59
N LEU A 36 10.92 -11.29 -6.26
CA LEU A 36 11.04 -11.30 -7.71
C LEU A 36 10.03 -12.28 -8.27
N HIS A 37 9.34 -11.91 -9.33
CA HIS A 37 8.49 -12.76 -10.14
C HIS A 37 9.04 -12.79 -11.57
N GLU A 38 9.15 -13.97 -12.19
CA GLU A 38 9.71 -14.11 -13.54
C GLU A 38 9.01 -13.20 -14.58
N ASP A 39 7.67 -13.21 -14.62
CA ASP A 39 6.93 -12.40 -15.60
C ASP A 39 6.72 -10.92 -15.22
N HIS A 40 6.76 -10.58 -13.93
CA HIS A 40 6.30 -9.29 -13.42
C HIS A 40 7.42 -8.44 -12.81
N GLY A 41 8.64 -8.99 -12.73
CA GLY A 41 9.76 -8.32 -12.07
C GLY A 41 9.54 -8.21 -10.56
N VAL A 42 10.03 -7.11 -9.97
CA VAL A 42 9.98 -6.94 -8.51
C VAL A 42 8.57 -6.57 -8.05
N CYS A 43 8.01 -7.41 -7.20
CA CYS A 43 6.74 -7.21 -6.51
C CYS A 43 6.96 -6.84 -5.05
N GLY A 44 5.99 -6.17 -4.41
CA GLY A 44 6.10 -5.67 -3.04
C GLY A 44 6.81 -4.32 -2.96
N ILE A 45 7.38 -3.99 -1.79
CA ILE A 45 8.14 -2.75 -1.56
C ILE A 45 9.64 -3.09 -1.63
N PRO A 46 10.36 -2.74 -2.71
CA PRO A 46 11.79 -3.03 -2.83
C PRO A 46 12.59 -2.47 -1.66
N GLY A 47 13.63 -3.18 -1.22
CA GLY A 47 14.48 -2.77 -0.11
C GLY A 47 13.85 -2.94 1.27
N LEU A 48 12.60 -3.40 1.38
CA LEU A 48 12.00 -3.72 2.68
C LEU A 48 12.56 -5.05 3.21
N ARG A 49 12.96 -5.07 4.48
CA ARG A 49 13.56 -6.24 5.16
C ARG A 49 12.91 -6.49 6.51
N LEU A 50 12.78 -7.76 6.86
CA LEU A 50 12.44 -8.17 8.22
C LEU A 50 13.66 -7.97 9.12
N ILE A 51 13.53 -7.14 10.16
CA ILE A 51 14.60 -6.92 11.15
C ILE A 51 14.38 -7.71 12.44
N ASP A 52 13.12 -7.90 12.83
CA ASP A 52 12.77 -8.63 14.05
C ASP A 52 11.34 -9.18 13.95
N LEU A 53 11.13 -10.32 14.60
CA LEU A 53 9.83 -10.94 14.77
C LEU A 53 9.68 -11.33 16.24
N THR A 54 8.60 -10.87 16.86
CA THR A 54 8.22 -11.22 18.24
C THR A 54 6.85 -11.90 18.24
N CYS A 55 6.40 -12.36 19.42
CA CYS A 55 5.05 -12.91 19.59
C CYS A 55 3.90 -11.93 19.27
N ARG A 56 4.15 -10.65 18.99
CA ARG A 56 3.09 -9.69 18.68
C ARG A 56 3.43 -8.74 17.53
N ARG A 57 4.68 -8.73 17.06
CA ARG A 57 5.18 -7.66 16.21
C ARG A 57 6.08 -8.20 15.11
N VAL A 58 5.83 -7.76 13.89
CA VAL A 58 6.73 -7.89 12.75
C VAL A 58 7.38 -6.52 12.56
N ARG A 59 8.70 -6.43 12.72
CA ARG A 59 9.45 -5.18 12.51
C ARG A 59 10.15 -5.22 11.17
N LEU A 60 9.98 -4.15 10.40
CA LEU A 60 10.50 -4.01 9.06
C LEU A 60 11.36 -2.74 8.95
N THR A 61 12.40 -2.79 8.12
CA THR A 61 13.20 -1.62 7.73
C THR A 61 13.24 -1.47 6.22
N HIS A 62 13.21 -0.25 5.72
CA HIS A 62 13.39 0.05 4.30
C HIS A 62 14.83 0.54 4.06
N LEU A 63 15.67 -0.35 3.54
CA LEU A 63 17.11 -0.15 3.37
C LEU A 63 17.49 1.20 2.72
N PRO A 64 16.85 1.65 1.62
CA PRO A 64 17.21 2.91 0.98
C PRO A 64 17.04 4.15 1.87
N THR A 65 16.08 4.12 2.79
CA THR A 65 15.69 5.30 3.59
C THR A 65 16.02 5.18 5.07
N GLY A 66 16.30 3.98 5.55
CA GLY A 66 16.37 3.68 7.00
C GLY A 66 15.01 3.72 7.73
N ALA A 67 13.91 4.05 7.04
CA ALA A 67 12.59 4.13 7.64
C ALA A 67 12.14 2.77 8.20
N ARG A 68 11.53 2.79 9.39
CA ARG A 68 11.07 1.59 10.08
C ARG A 68 9.54 1.53 10.14
N LEU A 69 9.03 0.32 9.96
CA LEU A 69 7.60 -0.02 10.05
C LEU A 69 7.41 -1.20 11.01
N ASP A 70 6.57 -1.01 12.01
CA ASP A 70 6.19 -2.06 12.96
C ASP A 70 4.73 -2.45 12.71
N LEU A 71 4.50 -3.69 12.30
CA LEU A 71 3.17 -4.27 12.20
C LEU A 71 2.87 -5.00 13.52
N VAL A 72 1.85 -4.53 14.25
CA VAL A 72 1.54 -4.98 15.61
C VAL A 72 0.20 -5.72 15.62
N ASP A 73 0.23 -7.01 15.95
CA ASP A 73 -0.98 -7.79 16.13
C ASP A 73 -1.76 -7.32 17.39
N ALA A 74 -3.09 -7.30 17.26
CA ALA A 74 -4.00 -6.99 18.35
C ALA A 74 -3.80 -7.95 19.53
N GLN A 75 -3.61 -9.24 19.21
CA GLN A 75 -3.37 -10.31 20.16
C GLN A 75 -1.93 -10.80 20.07
N ARG A 76 -1.40 -11.24 21.21
CA ARG A 76 -0.08 -11.87 21.29
C ARG A 76 -0.21 -13.37 20.99
N TRP A 77 0.65 -13.88 20.12
CA TRP A 77 0.85 -15.31 19.91
C TRP A 77 1.37 -15.99 21.20
N PRO A 78 0.99 -17.24 21.46
CA PRO A 78 1.32 -17.92 22.72
C PRO A 78 2.82 -18.11 22.92
N ASN A 79 3.59 -18.30 21.85
CA ASN A 79 5.04 -18.48 21.89
C ASN A 79 5.70 -18.08 20.56
N MET A 80 7.04 -18.01 20.58
CA MET A 80 7.85 -17.62 19.41
C MET A 80 7.79 -18.64 18.28
N ASP A 81 7.67 -19.94 18.58
CA ASP A 81 7.62 -20.97 17.54
C ASP A 81 6.34 -20.87 16.72
N THR A 82 5.23 -20.56 17.37
CA THR A 82 3.94 -20.29 16.72
C THR A 82 4.03 -19.04 15.85
N ALA A 83 4.58 -17.94 16.37
CA ALA A 83 4.75 -16.71 15.59
C ALA A 83 5.62 -16.93 14.34
N ARG A 84 6.73 -17.66 14.47
CA ARG A 84 7.63 -18.02 13.35
C ARG A 84 6.97 -18.97 12.35
N MET A 85 6.18 -19.93 12.82
CA MET A 85 5.42 -20.85 11.97
C MET A 85 4.41 -20.07 11.12
N VAL A 86 3.60 -19.21 11.75
CA VAL A 86 2.60 -18.38 11.06
C VAL A 86 3.27 -17.46 10.05
N PHE A 87 4.36 -16.78 10.42
CA PHE A 87 5.09 -15.93 9.49
C PHE A 87 5.60 -16.72 8.28
N ARG A 88 6.23 -17.88 8.49
CA ARG A 88 6.68 -18.77 7.39
C ARG A 88 5.54 -19.21 6.49
N GLN A 89 4.39 -19.56 7.05
CA GLN A 89 3.21 -19.95 6.27
C GLN A 89 2.72 -18.79 5.40
N GLU A 90 2.58 -17.59 5.97
CA GLU A 90 2.12 -16.41 5.24
C GLU A 90 3.13 -15.96 4.17
N THR A 91 4.45 -16.15 4.36
CA THR A 91 5.47 -15.79 3.35
C THR A 91 5.82 -16.94 2.39
N GLY A 92 5.33 -18.16 2.63
CA GLY A 92 5.76 -19.35 1.89
C GLY A 92 5.45 -19.32 0.39
N TRP A 93 4.53 -18.46 -0.04
CA TRP A 93 4.20 -18.27 -1.46
C TRP A 93 5.22 -17.42 -2.23
N HIS A 94 6.18 -16.77 -1.54
CA HIS A 94 7.26 -15.99 -2.17
C HIS A 94 8.35 -16.88 -2.81
N GLN A 95 8.29 -18.19 -2.56
CA GLN A 95 9.23 -19.19 -3.08
C GLN A 95 8.57 -20.16 -4.07
N LYS A 96 7.32 -19.89 -4.48
CA LYS A 96 6.55 -20.73 -5.40
C LYS A 96 6.49 -20.09 -6.78
N ASP A 97 6.28 -20.91 -7.82
CA ASP A 97 5.91 -20.44 -9.15
C ASP A 97 6.89 -19.40 -9.74
N GLY A 98 8.18 -19.71 -9.75
CA GLY A 98 9.21 -18.81 -10.30
C GLY A 98 9.48 -17.57 -9.44
N ARG A 99 9.09 -17.59 -8.15
CA ARG A 99 9.29 -16.45 -7.25
C ARG A 99 10.51 -16.61 -6.35
N SER A 100 11.20 -15.50 -6.11
CA SER A 100 12.35 -15.45 -5.21
C SER A 100 12.18 -14.37 -4.13
N PRO A 101 12.32 -14.69 -2.83
CA PRO A 101 12.10 -13.73 -1.74
C PRO A 101 13.30 -12.78 -1.56
N LEU A 102 13.28 -11.64 -2.24
CA LEU A 102 14.32 -10.61 -2.18
C LEU A 102 14.54 -10.08 -0.75
N TRP A 103 13.48 -10.08 0.08
CA TRP A 103 13.56 -9.65 1.48
C TRP A 103 14.47 -10.49 2.38
N GLN A 104 14.90 -11.68 1.94
CA GLN A 104 15.83 -12.53 2.68
C GLN A 104 17.30 -12.13 2.47
N HIS A 105 17.59 -11.26 1.51
CA HIS A 105 18.94 -10.76 1.25
C HIS A 105 19.29 -9.62 2.21
N ASN A 106 20.55 -9.56 2.65
CA ASN A 106 20.99 -8.53 3.61
C ASN A 106 21.07 -7.11 3.02
N GLY A 107 21.26 -6.99 1.70
CA GLY A 107 21.35 -5.72 0.98
C GLY A 107 20.31 -5.64 -0.13
N LEU A 108 20.26 -4.49 -0.82
CA LEU A 108 19.49 -4.35 -2.07
C LEU A 108 20.07 -5.29 -3.13
N THR A 109 19.21 -6.02 -3.83
CA THR A 109 19.62 -6.78 -5.02
C THR A 109 19.70 -5.87 -6.24
N ASP A 110 20.34 -6.34 -7.31
CA ASP A 110 20.46 -5.58 -8.56
C ASP A 110 19.08 -5.31 -9.18
N GLU A 111 18.14 -6.25 -9.04
CA GLU A 111 16.75 -6.08 -9.49
C GLU A 111 16.06 -4.97 -8.70
N GLU A 112 16.18 -4.97 -7.36
CA GLU A 112 15.60 -3.90 -6.54
C GLU A 112 16.22 -2.54 -6.86
N ALA A 113 17.54 -2.49 -7.10
CA ALA A 113 18.26 -1.28 -7.45
C ALA A 113 17.83 -0.75 -8.83
N ALA A 114 17.64 -1.62 -9.82
CA ALA A 114 17.16 -1.25 -11.15
C ALA A 114 15.79 -0.59 -11.12
N HIS A 115 14.93 -0.96 -10.16
CA HIS A 115 13.62 -0.36 -9.98
C HIS A 115 13.62 0.93 -9.14
N HIS A 116 14.75 1.38 -8.59
CA HIS A 116 14.81 2.54 -7.67
C HIS A 116 14.07 3.78 -8.20
N ALA A 117 14.15 4.07 -9.50
CA ALA A 117 13.45 5.20 -10.11
C ALA A 117 11.91 5.11 -10.00
N CYS A 118 11.34 3.91 -10.04
CA CYS A 118 9.89 3.68 -9.95
C CYS A 118 9.33 3.95 -8.54
N TRP A 119 10.18 3.93 -7.51
CA TRP A 119 9.79 4.06 -6.10
C TRP A 119 10.40 5.28 -5.42
N ALA A 120 11.23 6.05 -6.13
CA ALA A 120 11.76 7.31 -5.66
C ALA A 120 10.63 8.25 -5.22
N TYR A 121 10.88 9.06 -4.21
CA TYR A 121 9.92 10.08 -3.79
C TYR A 121 9.66 11.02 -4.96
N THR A 122 8.41 11.06 -5.42
CA THR A 122 7.95 11.99 -6.44
C THR A 122 7.01 12.98 -5.80
N ALA A 123 6.74 14.07 -6.51
CA ALA A 123 5.77 15.04 -6.05
C ALA A 123 4.32 14.48 -5.97
N SER A 124 4.07 13.30 -6.55
CA SER A 124 2.81 12.56 -6.41
C SER A 124 2.79 11.57 -5.24
N THR A 125 3.93 11.28 -4.61
CA THR A 125 4.03 10.29 -3.52
C THR A 125 3.07 10.60 -2.35
N PRO A 126 2.95 11.84 -1.84
CA PRO A 126 2.01 12.14 -0.76
C PRO A 126 0.55 11.78 -1.11
N LEU A 127 0.11 12.09 -2.33
CA LEU A 127 -1.25 11.78 -2.77
C LEU A 127 -1.47 10.27 -2.87
N ARG A 128 -0.52 9.56 -3.49
CA ARG A 128 -0.57 8.09 -3.64
C ARG A 128 -0.60 7.39 -2.28
N SER A 129 0.27 7.81 -1.35
CA SER A 129 0.28 7.28 0.03
C SER A 129 -1.03 7.58 0.74
N ALA A 130 -1.58 8.80 0.61
CA ALA A 130 -2.85 9.15 1.22
C ALA A 130 -4.02 8.33 0.66
N LEU A 131 -4.07 8.09 -0.65
CA LEU A 131 -5.05 7.20 -1.28
C LEU A 131 -4.88 5.75 -0.80
N LEU A 132 -3.65 5.25 -0.71
CA LEU A 132 -3.36 3.90 -0.19
C LEU A 132 -3.85 3.71 1.26
N MET A 133 -3.70 4.71 2.12
CA MET A 133 -4.22 4.67 3.50
C MET A 133 -5.75 4.61 3.57
N ARG A 134 -6.43 4.86 2.44
CA ARG A 134 -7.88 4.80 2.28
C ARG A 134 -8.29 3.68 1.31
N SER A 135 -7.37 2.77 0.99
CA SER A 135 -7.61 1.65 0.08
C SER A 135 -8.81 0.81 0.50
N MET A 136 -8.98 0.53 1.80
CA MET A 136 -10.09 -0.29 2.29
C MET A 136 -11.49 0.27 1.91
N PRO A 137 -11.86 1.52 2.26
CA PRO A 137 -13.14 2.06 1.80
C PRO A 137 -13.19 2.21 0.27
N LEU A 138 -12.11 2.64 -0.38
CA LEU A 138 -12.11 2.80 -1.83
C LEU A 138 -12.37 1.48 -2.57
N TRP A 139 -11.70 0.39 -2.17
CA TRP A 139 -11.81 -0.92 -2.82
C TRP A 139 -13.06 -1.69 -2.41
N TYR A 140 -13.40 -1.72 -1.12
CA TYR A 140 -14.45 -2.61 -0.61
C TYR A 140 -15.82 -1.95 -0.45
N ARG A 141 -15.88 -0.64 -0.20
CA ARG A 141 -17.15 0.08 -0.07
C ARG A 141 -17.57 0.68 -1.40
N PHE A 142 -16.63 1.29 -2.13
CA PHE A 142 -16.91 2.00 -3.37
C PHE A 142 -16.55 1.22 -4.63
N ASP A 143 -16.02 0.00 -4.50
CA ASP A 143 -15.64 -0.86 -5.63
C ASP A 143 -14.71 -0.17 -6.65
N LEU A 144 -13.85 0.73 -6.15
CA LEU A 144 -12.87 1.45 -6.95
C LEU A 144 -11.60 0.63 -7.08
N SER A 145 -11.14 0.43 -8.30
CA SER A 145 -9.88 -0.26 -8.60
C SER A 145 -8.82 0.75 -9.07
N PRO A 146 -7.65 0.83 -8.41
CA PRO A 146 -6.56 1.65 -8.90
C PRO A 146 -5.98 1.04 -10.18
N ALA A 147 -5.88 1.86 -11.22
CA ALA A 147 -5.27 1.51 -12.49
C ALA A 147 -4.27 2.59 -12.91
N TRP A 148 -3.18 2.17 -13.54
CA TRP A 148 -2.30 3.09 -14.24
C TRP A 148 -2.80 3.22 -15.67
N ALA A 149 -3.28 4.41 -16.03
CA ALA A 149 -3.49 4.75 -17.42
C ALA A 149 -2.15 5.21 -17.99
N THR A 150 -1.65 4.43 -18.96
CA THR A 150 -0.45 4.77 -19.70
C THR A 150 -0.66 6.11 -20.39
N GLY A 151 0.29 7.00 -20.18
CA GLY A 151 0.38 8.26 -20.87
C GLY A 151 0.65 8.07 -22.37
N HIS A 152 0.64 9.19 -23.08
CA HIS A 152 1.11 9.27 -24.47
C HIS A 152 2.20 10.33 -24.54
N ALA A 153 2.83 10.51 -25.71
CA ALA A 153 3.98 11.41 -25.88
C ALA A 153 3.84 12.82 -25.26
N THR A 154 2.62 13.31 -25.05
CA THR A 154 2.31 14.63 -24.48
C THR A 154 1.66 14.60 -23.08
N ARG A 155 1.41 13.42 -22.50
CA ARG A 155 0.74 13.27 -21.20
C ARG A 155 1.43 12.19 -20.36
N PRO A 156 1.81 12.48 -19.11
CA PRO A 156 2.43 11.50 -18.24
C PRO A 156 1.42 10.41 -17.85
N ASP A 157 1.94 9.26 -17.43
CA ASP A 157 1.16 8.19 -16.81
C ASP A 157 0.35 8.73 -15.63
N ARG A 158 -0.88 8.25 -15.51
CA ARG A 158 -1.83 8.77 -14.52
C ARG A 158 -2.44 7.63 -13.72
N LEU A 159 -2.52 7.84 -12.40
CA LEU A 159 -3.31 6.99 -11.54
C LEU A 159 -4.79 7.31 -11.71
N ILE A 160 -5.58 6.30 -12.06
CA ILE A 160 -7.04 6.34 -12.16
C ILE A 160 -7.62 5.44 -11.07
N LEU A 161 -8.70 5.87 -10.43
CA LEU A 161 -9.56 5.02 -9.61
C LEU A 161 -10.80 4.70 -10.43
N ASP A 162 -10.78 3.53 -11.06
CA ASP A 162 -11.83 3.06 -11.96
C ASP A 162 -12.98 2.41 -11.18
N ALA A 163 -14.21 2.61 -11.62
CA ALA A 163 -15.41 2.11 -10.97
C ALA A 163 -16.01 0.94 -11.75
N ARG A 164 -16.26 -0.18 -11.08
CA ARG A 164 -16.90 -1.36 -11.71
C ARG A 164 -18.43 -1.33 -11.66
N SER A 165 -19.01 -0.38 -10.92
CA SER A 165 -20.44 -0.24 -10.68
C SER A 165 -20.85 1.24 -10.63
N ASP A 166 -22.14 1.52 -10.46
CA ASP A 166 -22.74 2.85 -10.20
C ASP A 166 -22.24 3.42 -8.87
N THR A 167 -20.95 3.77 -8.83
CA THR A 167 -20.29 4.26 -7.63
C THR A 167 -20.82 5.64 -7.32
N GLU A 168 -21.20 5.87 -6.07
CA GLU A 168 -21.64 7.18 -5.58
C GLU A 168 -20.44 8.14 -5.53
N HIS A 169 -20.14 8.75 -6.68
CA HIS A 169 -19.02 9.65 -6.92
C HIS A 169 -18.91 10.73 -5.83
N ASP A 170 -20.03 11.36 -5.48
CA ASP A 170 -20.10 12.39 -4.46
C ASP A 170 -19.66 11.90 -3.07
N GLN A 171 -20.01 10.66 -2.70
CA GLN A 171 -19.57 10.09 -1.42
C GLN A 171 -18.06 9.80 -1.40
N VAL A 172 -17.48 9.41 -2.54
CA VAL A 172 -16.03 9.24 -2.67
C VAL A 172 -15.34 10.60 -2.50
N VAL A 173 -15.83 11.64 -3.18
CA VAL A 173 -15.30 13.01 -3.06
C VAL A 173 -15.44 13.52 -1.63
N GLU A 174 -16.58 13.32 -0.99
CA GLU A 174 -16.83 13.71 0.39
C GLU A 174 -15.88 13.00 1.37
N LEU A 175 -15.69 11.68 1.22
CA LEU A 175 -14.73 10.92 2.01
C LEU A 175 -13.33 11.53 1.90
N LEU A 176 -12.88 11.80 0.68
CA LEU A 176 -11.50 12.21 0.41
C LEU A 176 -11.23 13.67 0.74
N THR A 177 -12.22 14.55 0.74
CA THR A 177 -12.01 16.01 0.88
C THR A 177 -12.66 16.65 2.11
N ARG A 178 -13.77 16.10 2.64
CA ARG A 178 -14.58 16.77 3.68
C ARG A 178 -14.71 15.96 4.97
N SER A 179 -14.62 14.64 4.92
CA SER A 179 -14.81 13.78 6.09
C SER A 179 -13.70 13.90 7.15
N ALA A 180 -13.87 13.21 8.28
CA ALA A 180 -12.82 13.02 9.28
C ALA A 180 -11.61 12.25 8.72
N ALA A 181 -11.84 11.41 7.71
CA ALA A 181 -10.80 10.67 7.00
C ALA A 181 -10.25 11.44 5.78
N ARG A 182 -10.57 12.72 5.60
CA ARG A 182 -10.10 13.51 4.44
C ARG A 182 -8.59 13.50 4.28
N ILE A 183 -8.12 13.71 3.06
CA ILE A 183 -6.73 14.00 2.75
C ILE A 183 -6.55 15.50 2.99
N GLN A 184 -5.80 15.87 4.04
CA GLN A 184 -5.58 17.28 4.36
C GLN A 184 -4.90 18.01 3.20
N GLY A 185 -5.47 19.14 2.79
CA GLY A 185 -4.99 19.95 1.67
C GLY A 185 -5.33 19.40 0.28
N ALA A 186 -6.06 18.27 0.18
CA ALA A 186 -6.51 17.78 -1.12
C ALA A 186 -7.67 18.63 -1.65
N VAL A 187 -7.63 18.89 -2.96
CA VAL A 187 -8.66 19.66 -3.67
C VAL A 187 -9.20 18.80 -4.80
N TYR A 188 -10.52 18.66 -4.87
CA TYR A 188 -11.19 18.01 -5.97
C TYR A 188 -11.63 19.04 -7.02
N ARG A 189 -11.37 18.74 -8.30
CA ARG A 189 -11.82 19.51 -9.45
C ARG A 189 -12.70 18.62 -10.32
N GLU A 190 -13.99 18.92 -10.30
CA GLU A 190 -14.98 18.24 -11.13
C GLU A 190 -14.70 18.50 -12.61
N LYS A 191 -14.83 17.45 -13.43
CA LYS A 191 -14.78 17.54 -14.90
C LYS A 191 -16.15 17.22 -15.50
N THR A 192 -16.82 16.21 -14.95
CA THR A 192 -18.22 15.85 -15.24
C THR A 192 -18.89 15.42 -13.92
N PRO A 193 -20.23 15.27 -13.88
CA PRO A 193 -20.92 14.85 -12.67
C PRO A 193 -20.42 13.52 -12.07
N CYS A 194 -19.81 12.66 -12.89
CA CYS A 194 -19.29 11.36 -12.47
C CYS A 194 -17.76 11.26 -12.54
N SER A 195 -17.04 12.33 -12.89
CA SER A 195 -15.59 12.27 -13.06
C SER A 195 -14.87 13.56 -12.70
N GLY A 196 -13.63 13.43 -12.25
CA GLY A 196 -12.77 14.59 -12.07
C GLY A 196 -11.41 14.26 -11.53
N THR A 197 -10.72 15.27 -11.03
CA THR A 197 -9.33 15.17 -10.62
C THR A 197 -9.15 15.56 -9.17
N LEU A 198 -8.56 14.67 -8.40
CA LEU A 198 -8.08 14.96 -7.05
C LEU A 198 -6.63 15.45 -7.12
N HIS A 199 -6.35 16.58 -6.49
CA HIS A 199 -5.04 17.21 -6.43
C HIS A 199 -4.53 17.29 -4.99
N LEU A 200 -3.23 17.12 -4.80
CA LEU A 200 -2.51 17.44 -3.56
C LEU A 200 -1.10 17.90 -3.91
N GLY A 201 -0.81 19.19 -3.68
CA GLY A 201 0.41 19.81 -4.22
C GLY A 201 0.43 19.69 -5.75
N SER A 202 1.54 19.18 -6.31
CA SER A 202 1.66 18.87 -7.73
C SER A 202 1.25 17.44 -8.10
N GLY A 203 0.83 16.61 -7.12
CA GLY A 203 0.28 15.29 -7.37
C GLY A 203 -1.17 15.35 -7.87
N SER A 204 -1.54 14.43 -8.76
CA SER A 204 -2.93 14.29 -9.20
C SER A 204 -3.32 12.83 -9.44
N ALA A 205 -4.61 12.54 -9.23
CA ALA A 205 -5.24 11.26 -9.55
C ALA A 205 -6.62 11.50 -10.16
N GLN A 206 -7.02 10.70 -11.15
CA GLN A 206 -8.37 10.76 -11.71
C GLN A 206 -9.31 9.93 -10.84
N LEU A 207 -10.44 10.50 -10.45
CA LEU A 207 -11.52 9.76 -9.79
C LEU A 207 -12.60 9.44 -10.82
N ILE A 208 -12.90 8.14 -10.95
CA ILE A 208 -14.01 7.55 -11.72
C ILE A 208 -13.95 7.97 -13.19
N SER A 209 -13.54 7.03 -14.05
CA SER A 209 -13.57 7.20 -15.50
C SER A 209 -14.68 6.32 -16.05
N SER A 210 -15.92 6.79 -15.97
CA SER A 210 -16.98 6.22 -16.80
C SER A 210 -16.73 6.72 -18.22
N ASP A 211 -16.24 5.83 -19.10
CA ASP A 211 -16.47 5.98 -20.54
C ASP A 211 -17.86 5.40 -20.88
#